data_AF-A0A811NQ28-F1
#
_entry.id   AF-A0A811NQ28-F1
#
_cell.length_a   1.000
_cell.length_b   1.000
_cell.length_c   1.000
_cell.angle_alpha   90.00
_cell.angle_beta   90.00
_cell.angle_gamma   90.00
#
_symmetry.space_group_name_H-M   'P 1'
#
loop_
_entity.id
_entity.type
_entity.pdbx_description
1 polymer ?
#
loop_
_entity_poly.entity_id
_entity_poly.type
_entity_poly.pdbx_seq_one_letter_code
_entity_poly.pdbx_strand_id
1 'polypeptide(L)'
;MDLFPDGTHVRLQSRELGTYLYADEDGVGVSLSQRRASLNAAWQVHRIVHEGVAYVLLHGAAYGRYLAVSPDAAPRRGHRGRRVVQSDRDYFDPRAVMWRVIRAWDGGDPDDVIVRHDLHRNLRANGRYRRWHTGVTVDDTFAAWSTMMRWTVQAIPPREAPPEIRLPVATPVSSKSPFVALIWAEQGSWNH
;
A
#
# COMPACT_ATOMS: atom_id res chain seq x y z
N MET A 1 6.31 12.69 16.72
CA MET A 1 5.82 12.61 15.33
C MET A 1 4.58 11.72 15.30
N ASP A 2 3.59 12.09 14.48
CA ASP A 2 2.48 11.19 14.14
C ASP A 2 3.01 10.15 13.14
N LEU A 3 3.11 8.88 13.56
CA LEU A 3 3.71 7.82 12.74
C LEU A 3 2.78 7.36 11.62
N PHE A 4 1.49 7.72 11.69
CA PHE A 4 0.46 7.34 10.74
C PHE A 4 -0.43 8.54 10.39
N PRO A 5 0.09 9.55 9.66
CA PRO A 5 -0.76 10.63 9.16
C PRO A 5 -1.77 10.07 8.15
N ASP A 6 -2.99 10.58 8.18
CA ASP A 6 -4.06 10.09 7.30
C ASP A 6 -3.73 10.31 5.81
N GLY A 7 -4.15 9.37 4.97
CA GLY A 7 -3.94 9.40 3.52
C GLY A 7 -2.50 9.10 3.07
N THR A 8 -1.54 8.99 3.99
CA THR A 8 -0.14 8.69 3.64
C THR A 8 0.05 7.23 3.30
N HIS A 9 1.03 6.95 2.44
CA HIS A 9 1.46 5.60 2.16
C HIS A 9 2.63 5.23 3.05
N VAL A 10 2.59 4.04 3.64
CA VAL A 10 3.65 3.52 4.51
C VAL A 10 4.03 2.10 4.11
N ARG A 11 5.21 1.67 4.56
CA ARG A 11 5.62 0.27 4.60
C ARG A 11 5.84 -0.12 6.05
N LEU A 12 5.34 -1.29 6.44
CA LEU A 12 5.62 -1.86 7.75
C LEU A 12 6.76 -2.87 7.61
N GLN A 13 7.88 -2.59 8.26
CA GLN A 13 9.04 -3.48 8.30
C GLN A 13 9.05 -4.24 9.61
N SER A 14 9.17 -5.57 9.57
CA SER A 14 9.44 -6.37 10.76
C SER A 14 10.80 -6.00 11.31
N ARG A 15 10.85 -5.57 12.57
CA ARG A 15 12.09 -5.12 13.21
C ARG A 15 13.16 -6.21 13.27
N GLU A 16 12.77 -7.44 13.59
CA GLU A 16 13.75 -8.53 13.68
C GLU A 16 14.15 -9.08 12.32
N LEU A 17 13.20 -9.26 11.39
CA LEU A 17 13.49 -9.95 10.13
C LEU A 17 13.95 -9.00 9.01
N GLY A 18 13.75 -7.70 9.17
CA GLY A 18 14.04 -6.70 8.14
C GLY A 18 13.15 -6.78 6.91
N THR A 19 12.17 -7.69 6.90
CA THR A 19 11.21 -7.93 5.81
C THR A 19 9.97 -7.06 5.96
N TYR A 20 9.25 -6.85 4.87
CA TYR A 20 8.10 -5.97 4.79
C TYR A 20 6.79 -6.75 4.76
N LEU A 21 5.76 -6.16 5.37
CA LEU A 21 4.37 -6.63 5.26
C LEU A 21 3.93 -6.55 3.79
N TYR A 22 3.56 -7.69 3.23
CA TYR A 22 3.35 -7.88 1.80
C TYR A 22 1.96 -8.44 1.53
N ALA A 23 1.21 -7.79 0.64
CA ALA A 23 -0.01 -8.32 0.05
C ALA A 23 0.34 -9.40 -0.98
N ASP A 24 -0.06 -10.64 -0.74
CA ASP A 24 0.25 -11.76 -1.62
C ASP A 24 -0.49 -11.65 -2.95
N GLU A 25 0.11 -12.22 -4.00
CA GLU A 25 -0.42 -12.16 -5.36
C GLU A 25 -1.71 -12.96 -5.58
N ASP A 26 -2.10 -13.79 -4.61
CA ASP A 26 -3.39 -14.49 -4.58
C ASP A 26 -4.58 -13.56 -4.24
N GLY A 27 -4.31 -12.29 -3.90
CA GLY A 27 -5.32 -11.28 -3.57
C GLY A 27 -5.97 -11.46 -2.18
N VAL A 28 -5.53 -12.46 -1.40
CA VAL A 28 -6.12 -12.80 -0.09
C VAL A 28 -5.05 -12.90 0.99
N GLY A 29 -3.90 -13.46 0.68
CA GLY A 29 -2.81 -13.69 1.61
C GLY A 29 -2.07 -12.42 1.99
N VAL A 30 -1.47 -12.48 3.17
CA VAL A 30 -0.50 -11.51 3.65
C VAL A 30 0.71 -12.27 4.20
N SER A 31 1.89 -11.86 3.74
CA SER A 31 3.15 -12.48 4.11
C SER A 31 4.24 -11.45 4.36
N LEU A 32 5.45 -11.93 4.61
CA LEU A 32 6.67 -11.16 4.73
C LEU A 32 7.53 -11.32 3.49
N SER A 33 7.98 -10.20 2.93
CA SER A 33 8.80 -10.18 1.72
C SER A 33 9.97 -9.22 1.86
N GLN A 34 11.09 -9.53 1.20
CA GLN A 34 12.21 -8.60 1.06
C GLN A 34 11.96 -7.51 0.01
N ARG A 35 10.89 -7.65 -0.80
CA ARG A 35 10.55 -6.75 -1.91
C ARG A 35 10.00 -5.41 -1.40
N ARG A 36 10.90 -4.52 -0.97
CA ARG A 36 10.57 -3.18 -0.48
C ARG A 36 9.89 -2.30 -1.53
N ALA A 37 10.45 -2.24 -2.74
CA ALA A 37 10.02 -1.34 -3.81
C ALA A 37 8.88 -1.95 -4.65
N SER A 38 7.79 -2.36 -3.98
CA SER A 38 6.62 -2.97 -4.60
C SER A 38 5.33 -2.35 -4.06
N LEU A 39 4.31 -2.25 -4.90
CA LEU A 39 2.96 -1.82 -4.48
C LEU A 39 2.37 -2.75 -3.44
N ASN A 40 2.70 -4.04 -3.49
CA ASN A 40 2.26 -5.06 -2.54
C ASN A 40 2.80 -4.80 -1.12
N ALA A 41 3.91 -4.06 -0.99
CA ALA A 41 4.47 -3.67 0.30
C ALA A 41 3.96 -2.28 0.78
N ALA A 42 3.16 -1.60 -0.02
CA ALA A 42 2.66 -0.26 0.25
C ALA A 42 1.23 -0.28 0.77
N TRP A 43 1.01 0.43 1.88
CA TRP A 43 -0.27 0.50 2.57
C TRP A 43 -0.63 1.96 2.81
N GLN A 44 -1.77 2.40 2.29
CA GLN A 44 -2.35 3.69 2.59
C GLN A 44 -3.00 3.65 3.98
N VAL A 45 -2.75 4.70 4.76
CA VAL A 45 -3.26 4.87 6.11
C VAL A 45 -4.62 5.56 6.04
N HIS A 46 -5.67 4.91 6.55
CA HIS A 46 -6.96 5.55 6.80
C HIS A 46 -7.23 5.61 8.30
N ARG A 47 -7.45 6.81 8.85
CA ARG A 47 -7.77 7.01 10.26
C ARG A 47 -9.27 7.08 10.46
N ILE A 48 -9.78 6.35 11.45
CA ILE A 48 -11.18 6.42 11.85
C ILE A 48 -11.31 6.53 13.36
N VAL A 49 -12.46 7.01 13.81
CA VAL A 49 -12.89 6.87 15.20
C VAL A 49 -14.07 5.92 15.23
N HIS A 50 -13.98 4.89 16.06
CA HIS A 50 -15.07 3.94 16.31
C HIS A 50 -15.26 3.83 17.82
N GLU A 51 -16.48 4.07 18.30
CA GLU A 51 -16.83 4.03 19.73
C GLU A 51 -15.90 4.91 20.61
N GLY A 52 -15.53 6.09 20.12
CA GLY A 52 -14.65 7.02 20.82
C GLY A 52 -13.16 6.64 20.83
N VAL A 53 -12.79 5.53 20.17
CA VAL A 53 -11.40 5.07 20.07
C VAL A 53 -10.88 5.31 18.65
N ALA A 54 -9.67 5.87 18.55
CA ALA A 54 -8.99 6.08 17.28
C ALA A 54 -8.34 4.78 16.77
N TYR A 55 -8.62 4.45 15.51
CA TYR A 55 -8.07 3.32 14.79
C TYR A 55 -7.43 3.75 13.47
N VAL A 56 -6.60 2.86 12.96
CA VAL A 56 -5.94 2.94 11.67
C VAL A 56 -6.33 1.72 10.86
N LEU A 57 -6.69 1.94 9.60
CA LEU A 57 -6.86 0.90 8.62
C LEU A 57 -5.72 1.02 7.62
N LEU A 58 -5.21 -0.14 7.20
CA LEU A 58 -4.12 -0.24 6.25
C LEU A 58 -4.71 -0.74 4.93
N HIS A 59 -4.85 0.16 3.98
CA HIS A 59 -5.42 -0.09 2.66
C HIS A 59 -4.30 -0.40 1.65
N GLY A 60 -4.25 -1.63 1.15
CA GLY A 60 -3.16 -2.09 0.29
C GLY A 60 -3.19 -1.44 -1.09
N ALA A 61 -2.07 -0.87 -1.52
CA ALA A 61 -1.97 -0.15 -2.79
C ALA A 61 -2.00 -1.07 -4.03
N ALA A 62 -1.71 -2.36 -3.87
CA ALA A 62 -1.71 -3.33 -4.98
C ALA A 62 -3.11 -3.80 -5.38
N TYR A 63 -3.98 -4.08 -4.39
CA TYR A 63 -5.28 -4.72 -4.63
C TYR A 63 -6.46 -3.91 -4.10
N GLY A 64 -6.23 -2.77 -3.44
CA GLY A 64 -7.31 -1.94 -2.89
C GLY A 64 -8.07 -2.61 -1.73
N ARG A 65 -7.44 -3.55 -1.03
CA ARG A 65 -8.02 -4.31 0.08
C ARG A 65 -7.38 -3.93 1.41
N TYR A 66 -8.10 -4.07 2.51
CA TYR A 66 -7.61 -3.76 3.83
C TYR A 66 -6.88 -4.93 4.47
N LEU A 67 -5.86 -4.62 5.27
CA LEU A 67 -5.27 -5.57 6.20
C LEU A 67 -6.31 -5.99 7.23
N ALA A 68 -6.62 -7.27 7.30
CA ALA A 68 -7.67 -7.81 8.15
C ALA A 68 -7.23 -9.04 8.92
N VAL A 69 -7.82 -9.25 10.09
CA VAL A 69 -7.73 -10.53 10.80
C VAL A 69 -8.71 -11.51 10.17
N SER A 70 -8.23 -12.68 9.76
CA SER A 70 -9.09 -13.75 9.27
C SER A 70 -10.05 -14.23 10.39
N PRO A 71 -11.32 -14.51 10.07
CA PRO A 71 -12.19 -15.24 10.99
C PRO A 71 -11.64 -16.65 11.28
N ASP A 72 -10.91 -17.23 10.32
CA ASP A 72 -10.31 -18.55 10.44
C ASP A 72 -9.03 -18.54 11.29
N ALA A 73 -8.84 -19.59 12.09
CA ALA A 73 -7.58 -19.84 12.76
C ALA A 73 -6.43 -20.01 11.76
N ALA A 74 -5.21 -19.63 12.13
CA ALA A 74 -4.05 -19.89 11.28
C ALA A 74 -3.90 -21.42 11.05
N PRO A 75 -3.50 -21.86 9.85
CA PRO A 75 -3.30 -23.29 9.58
C PRO A 75 -2.39 -23.91 10.65
N ARG A 76 -2.80 -25.06 11.20
CA ARG A 76 -2.20 -25.75 12.37
C ARG A 76 -0.71 -26.14 12.24
N ARG A 77 -0.02 -25.76 11.15
CA ARG A 77 1.41 -26.03 10.91
C ARG A 77 2.31 -25.01 11.62
N GLY A 78 2.30 -25.02 12.96
CA GLY A 78 3.29 -24.32 13.78
C GLY A 78 3.13 -22.79 13.87
N HIS A 79 2.02 -22.24 13.39
CA HIS A 79 1.66 -20.84 13.61
C HIS A 79 0.77 -20.73 14.86
N ARG A 80 1.06 -19.74 15.71
CA ARG A 80 0.18 -19.34 16.82
C ARG A 80 -0.64 -18.13 16.38
N GLY A 81 -1.88 -18.07 16.85
CA GLY A 81 -2.80 -16.95 16.57
C GLY A 81 -3.68 -17.14 15.32
N ARG A 82 -4.31 -16.04 14.87
CA ARG A 82 -5.15 -16.01 13.66
C ARG A 82 -4.35 -15.51 12.46
N ARG A 83 -4.69 -15.98 11.26
CA ARG A 83 -4.05 -15.52 10.02
C ARG A 83 -4.44 -14.06 9.74
N VAL A 84 -3.52 -13.31 9.16
CA VAL A 84 -3.80 -11.99 8.58
C VAL A 84 -4.00 -12.13 7.07
N VAL A 85 -5.02 -11.46 6.56
CA VAL A 85 -5.48 -11.54 5.17
C VAL A 85 -5.80 -10.16 4.61
N GLN A 86 -6.05 -10.11 3.32
CA GLN A 86 -6.58 -8.96 2.60
C GLN A 86 -8.11 -9.09 2.52
N SER A 87 -8.84 -8.15 3.10
CA SER A 87 -10.31 -8.14 3.08
C SER A 87 -10.88 -6.82 2.59
N ASP A 88 -12.04 -6.87 1.95
CA ASP A 88 -12.87 -5.67 1.83
C ASP A 88 -13.37 -5.28 3.22
N ARG A 89 -13.61 -3.98 3.39
CA ARG A 89 -14.06 -3.42 4.67
C ARG A 89 -15.39 -4.01 5.14
N ASP A 90 -16.29 -4.31 4.20
CA ASP A 90 -17.68 -4.65 4.48
C ASP A 90 -17.94 -6.17 4.48
N TYR A 91 -16.90 -7.00 4.30
CA TYR A 91 -17.08 -8.41 3.98
C TYR A 91 -17.55 -9.28 5.16
N PHE A 92 -17.20 -8.98 6.41
CA PHE A 92 -17.63 -9.82 7.56
C PHE A 92 -17.79 -9.08 8.89
N ASP A 93 -16.75 -8.38 9.33
CA ASP A 93 -16.73 -7.65 10.58
C ASP A 93 -15.94 -6.37 10.37
N PRO A 94 -16.56 -5.18 10.48
CA PRO A 94 -15.85 -3.91 10.35
C PRO A 94 -14.67 -3.78 11.31
N ARG A 95 -14.68 -4.50 12.45
CA ARG A 95 -13.59 -4.51 13.44
C ARG A 95 -12.39 -5.35 13.00
N ALA A 96 -12.54 -6.27 12.05
CA ALA A 96 -11.44 -7.12 11.57
C ALA A 96 -10.29 -6.33 10.93
N VAL A 97 -10.58 -5.12 10.43
CA VAL A 97 -9.63 -4.19 9.80
C VAL A 97 -9.18 -3.05 10.73
N MET A 98 -9.64 -3.04 11.99
CA MET A 98 -9.35 -1.98 12.95
C MET A 98 -8.07 -2.27 13.72
N TRP A 99 -7.05 -1.46 13.46
CA TRP A 99 -5.75 -1.55 14.11
C TRP A 99 -5.47 -0.32 14.96
N ARG A 100 -4.71 -0.51 16.03
CA ARG A 100 -4.17 0.53 16.90
C ARG A 100 -2.66 0.48 16.81
N VAL A 101 -2.05 1.63 16.62
CA VAL A 101 -0.60 1.76 16.60
C VAL A 101 -0.16 2.29 17.95
N ILE A 102 0.74 1.56 18.61
CA ILE A 102 1.21 1.86 19.95
C ILE A 102 2.73 1.86 19.92
N ARG A 103 3.37 2.85 20.54
CA ARG A 103 4.83 2.84 20.67
C ARG A 103 5.28 1.68 21.54
N ALA A 104 6.34 0.98 21.14
CA ALA A 104 6.99 0.00 21.99
C ALA A 104 7.64 0.75 23.18
N TRP A 105 7.28 0.40 24.41
CA TRP A 105 7.71 1.13 25.62
C TRP A 105 8.93 0.48 26.32
N ASP A 106 9.40 -0.68 25.85
CA ASP A 106 10.39 -1.52 26.53
C ASP A 106 11.76 -1.54 25.83
N GLY A 107 12.56 -0.49 26.06
CA GLY A 107 14.00 -0.46 25.75
C GLY A 107 14.39 -0.70 24.28
N GLY A 108 13.42 -0.63 23.36
CA GLY A 108 13.63 -0.71 21.92
C GLY A 108 13.93 0.66 21.29
N ASP A 109 13.98 0.68 19.97
CA ASP A 109 14.08 1.93 19.21
C ASP A 109 12.83 2.78 19.47
N PRO A 110 12.95 4.10 19.76
CA PRO A 110 11.79 4.96 20.01
C PRO A 110 10.78 5.00 18.84
N ASP A 111 11.19 4.61 17.63
CA ASP A 111 10.34 4.56 16.45
C ASP A 111 9.68 3.20 16.21
N ASP A 112 9.98 2.18 17.05
CA ASP A 112 9.34 0.88 16.96
C ASP A 112 7.88 0.95 17.45
N VAL A 113 6.98 0.34 16.68
CA VAL A 113 5.55 0.27 16.99
C VAL A 113 5.04 -1.16 17.10
N ILE A 114 3.97 -1.29 17.86
CA ILE A 114 3.10 -2.47 17.90
C ILE A 114 1.82 -2.12 17.16
N VAL A 115 1.45 -2.96 16.20
CA VAL A 115 0.17 -2.88 15.50
C VAL A 115 -0.79 -3.85 16.17
N ARG A 116 -1.72 -3.32 16.96
CA ARG A 116 -2.64 -4.08 17.81
C ARG A 116 -4.05 -4.06 17.23
N HIS A 117 -4.60 -5.23 16.97
CA HIS A 117 -6.01 -5.38 16.62
C HIS A 117 -6.92 -4.99 17.81
N ASP A 118 -8.13 -4.52 17.53
CA ASP A 118 -9.13 -4.10 18.54
C ASP A 118 -9.28 -5.11 19.71
N LEU A 119 -9.39 -6.40 19.38
CA LEU A 119 -9.43 -7.53 20.34
C LEU A 119 -8.11 -7.81 21.10
N HIS A 120 -7.28 -6.81 21.34
CA HIS A 120 -6.02 -6.88 22.11
C HIS A 120 -4.96 -7.87 21.60
N ARG A 121 -5.02 -8.25 20.32
CA ARG A 121 -4.03 -9.14 19.68
C ARG A 121 -3.02 -8.35 18.86
N ASN A 122 -1.74 -8.72 18.90
CA ASN A 122 -0.69 -7.98 18.24
C ASN A 122 -0.28 -8.64 16.92
N LEU A 123 -0.05 -7.82 15.89
CA LEU A 123 0.49 -8.23 14.61
C LEU A 123 1.91 -8.79 14.80
N ARG A 124 2.13 -10.01 14.32
CA ARG A 124 3.35 -10.77 14.55
C ARG A 124 3.93 -11.29 13.23
N ALA A 125 5.20 -10.99 13.02
CA ALA A 125 6.03 -11.63 12.02
C ALA A 125 6.38 -13.06 12.46
N ASN A 126 6.27 -14.04 11.56
CA ASN A 126 6.79 -15.38 11.79
C ASN A 126 8.06 -15.61 10.97
N GLY A 127 8.75 -16.72 11.23
CA GLY A 127 9.90 -17.13 10.43
C GLY A 127 11.28 -16.96 11.08
N ARG A 128 11.35 -16.56 12.36
CA ARG A 128 12.60 -16.45 13.14
C ARG A 128 13.55 -17.63 12.94
N TYR A 129 13.01 -18.84 13.08
CA TYR A 129 13.80 -20.08 13.00
C TYR A 129 13.69 -20.80 11.66
N ARG A 130 12.67 -20.45 10.85
CA ARG A 130 12.39 -21.11 9.56
C ARG A 130 12.07 -20.03 8.54
N ARG A 131 13.06 -19.64 7.74
CA ARG A 131 12.95 -18.51 6.81
C ARG A 131 11.84 -18.67 5.75
N TRP A 132 11.40 -19.89 5.46
CA TRP A 132 10.27 -20.16 4.57
C TRP A 132 8.89 -19.96 5.22
N HIS A 133 8.82 -19.77 6.54
CA HIS A 133 7.57 -19.38 7.22
C HIS A 133 7.40 -17.86 7.16
N THR A 134 6.91 -17.35 6.03
CA THR A 134 6.71 -15.91 5.79
C THR A 134 5.34 -15.40 6.27
N GLY A 135 4.48 -16.26 6.80
CA GLY A 135 3.12 -15.87 7.20
C GLY A 135 3.08 -14.84 8.34
N VAL A 136 2.09 -13.95 8.30
CA VAL A 136 1.82 -12.97 9.35
C VAL A 136 0.58 -13.40 10.14
N THR A 137 0.65 -13.30 11.47
CA THR A 137 -0.45 -13.68 12.37
C THR A 137 -0.78 -12.59 13.38
N VAL A 138 -1.95 -12.67 14.00
CA VAL A 138 -2.27 -11.93 15.22
C VAL A 138 -2.24 -12.88 16.42
N ASP A 139 -1.40 -12.57 17.39
CA ASP A 139 -1.15 -13.41 18.57
C ASP A 139 -1.75 -12.75 19.82
N ASP A 140 -2.35 -13.56 20.69
CA ASP A 140 -2.97 -13.17 21.96
C ASP A 140 -1.98 -13.23 23.14
N THR A 141 -0.79 -13.78 22.93
CA THR A 141 0.14 -14.00 24.02
C THR A 141 0.69 -12.69 24.60
N PHE A 142 0.42 -12.50 25.90
CA PHE A 142 1.13 -11.59 26.82
C PHE A 142 2.59 -12.00 27.07
N ALA A 143 3.11 -13.01 26.35
CA ALA A 143 4.50 -13.42 26.44
C ALA A 143 5.38 -12.26 25.99
N ALA A 144 6.06 -11.65 26.96
CA ALA A 144 6.95 -10.49 26.89
C ALA A 144 7.22 -10.02 25.46
N TRP A 145 6.58 -8.89 25.08
CA TRP A 145 6.67 -8.17 23.80
C TRP A 145 7.82 -8.64 22.90
N SER A 146 7.59 -9.74 22.18
CA SER A 146 8.61 -10.35 21.35
C SER A 146 9.01 -9.35 20.25
N THR A 147 10.29 -9.30 19.91
CA THR A 147 10.82 -8.51 18.78
C THR A 147 10.11 -8.82 17.45
N MET A 148 9.50 -10.00 17.32
CA MET A 148 8.65 -10.41 16.20
C MET A 148 7.33 -9.62 16.08
N MET A 149 6.89 -8.96 17.15
CA MET A 149 5.70 -8.09 17.16
C MET A 149 6.05 -6.62 16.93
N ARG A 150 7.33 -6.28 16.87
CA ARG A 150 7.82 -4.92 16.67
C ARG A 150 7.95 -4.62 15.18
N TRP A 151 7.45 -3.47 14.79
CA TRP A 151 7.44 -2.99 13.42
C TRP A 151 8.05 -1.60 13.35
N THR A 152 8.79 -1.32 12.30
CA THR A 152 9.22 0.04 11.96
C THR A 152 8.36 0.55 10.82
N VAL A 153 7.89 1.80 10.93
CA VAL A 153 7.03 2.44 9.93
C VAL A 153 7.90 3.26 9.00
N GLN A 154 7.94 2.90 7.72
CA GLN A 154 8.66 3.67 6.71
C GLN A 154 7.67 4.43 5.84
N ALA A 155 7.68 5.76 5.94
CA ALA A 155 6.88 6.61 5.05
C ALA A 155 7.30 6.41 3.59
N ILE A 156 6.32 6.34 2.70
CA ILE A 156 6.52 6.40 1.26
C ILE A 156 6.23 7.84 0.85
N PRO A 157 7.25 8.61 0.42
CA PRO A 157 6.99 9.97 -0.02
C PRO A 157 6.05 9.94 -1.23
N PRO A 158 5.16 10.94 -1.38
CA PRO A 158 4.40 11.13 -2.61
C PRO A 158 5.36 11.13 -3.80
N ARG A 159 4.94 10.52 -4.90
CA ARG A 159 5.71 10.61 -6.14
C ARG A 159 5.80 12.09 -6.53
N GLU A 160 7.03 12.57 -6.66
CA GLU A 160 7.28 13.92 -7.19
C GLU A 160 6.64 14.03 -8.57
N ALA A 161 6.00 15.18 -8.84
CA ALA A 161 5.37 15.41 -10.13
C ALA A 161 6.41 15.16 -11.24
N PRO A 162 6.04 14.49 -12.35
CA PRO A 162 6.94 14.39 -13.49
C PRO A 162 7.45 15.79 -13.84
N PRO A 163 8.76 15.95 -14.10
CA PRO A 163 9.28 17.25 -14.49
C PRO A 163 8.46 17.78 -15.67
N GLU A 164 8.02 19.03 -15.60
CA GLU A 164 7.26 19.65 -16.68
C GLU A 164 8.13 19.68 -17.94
N ILE A 165 7.77 18.85 -18.92
CA ILE A 165 8.39 18.88 -20.23
C ILE A 165 7.85 20.13 -20.92
N ARG A 166 8.69 21.16 -21.04
CA ARG A 166 8.39 22.31 -21.91
C ARG A 166 8.28 21.79 -23.34
N LEU A 167 7.06 21.71 -23.85
CA LEU A 167 6.84 21.40 -25.26
C LEU A 167 7.53 22.48 -26.10
N PRO A 168 8.27 22.12 -27.16
CA PRO A 168 8.85 23.11 -28.06
C PRO A 168 7.71 23.98 -28.62
N VAL A 169 7.85 25.30 -28.45
CA VAL A 169 6.92 26.27 -29.01
C VAL A 169 6.88 26.03 -30.52
N ALA A 170 5.70 25.68 -31.03
CA ALA A 170 5.48 25.62 -32.47
C ALA A 170 5.74 27.02 -33.04
N THR A 171 6.82 27.15 -33.82
CA THR A 171 7.04 28.36 -34.61
C THR A 171 5.90 28.45 -35.62
N PRO A 172 5.17 29.58 -35.70
CA PRO A 172 4.15 29.74 -36.72
C PRO A 172 4.81 29.67 -38.09
N VAL A 173 4.52 28.60 -38.83
CA VAL A 173 4.92 28.48 -40.23
C VAL A 173 4.22 29.60 -40.98
N SER A 174 4.99 30.58 -41.46
CA SER A 174 4.52 31.64 -42.32
C SER A 174 4.12 31.04 -43.67
N SER A 175 2.86 30.62 -43.77
CA SER A 175 2.22 30.27 -45.04
C SER A 175 1.97 31.56 -45.83
N LYS A 176 2.97 32.03 -46.59
CA LYS A 176 2.72 32.90 -47.74
C LYS A 176 2.47 32.01 -48.95
N SER A 177 1.21 31.69 -49.21
CA SER A 177 0.78 31.17 -50.51
C SER A 177 -0.25 32.14 -51.08
N PRO A 178 0.02 32.84 -52.19
CA PRO A 178 -0.98 33.65 -52.84
C PRO A 178 -1.90 32.73 -53.65
N PHE A 179 -3.19 32.74 -53.31
CA PHE A 179 -4.25 32.29 -54.20
C PHE A 179 -4.21 33.17 -55.45
N VAL A 180 -3.96 32.58 -56.63
CA VAL A 180 -4.30 33.18 -57.92
C VAL A 180 -5.50 32.43 -58.45
N ALA A 181 -6.68 33.03 -58.30
CA ALA A 181 -7.84 32.70 -59.10
C ALA A 181 -7.77 33.55 -60.38
N LEU A 182 -7.74 32.91 -61.56
CA LEU A 182 -8.23 33.56 -62.78
C LEU A 182 -8.97 32.55 -63.64
N ILE A 183 -10.20 32.94 -63.97
CA ILE A 183 -11.22 32.19 -64.70
C ILE A 183 -11.11 32.57 -66.19
N TRP A 184 -11.13 31.55 -67.05
CA TRP A 184 -11.52 31.43 -68.47
C TRP A 184 -11.36 32.58 -69.48
N ALA A 185 -10.84 32.21 -70.66
CA ALA A 185 -11.34 32.66 -71.97
C ALA A 185 -11.13 31.57 -73.04
N GLU A 186 -12.20 31.30 -73.80
CA GLU A 186 -12.26 30.42 -74.98
C GLU A 186 -11.27 30.80 -76.09
N GLN A 187 -10.76 29.80 -76.81
CA GLN A 187 -10.86 29.68 -78.27
C GLN A 187 -10.20 28.37 -78.75
N GLY A 188 -10.92 27.58 -79.56
CA GLY A 188 -10.37 26.38 -80.18
C GLY A 188 -11.37 25.61 -81.03
N SER A 189 -11.62 26.12 -82.24
CA SER A 189 -12.28 25.42 -83.36
C SER A 189 -11.43 24.25 -83.91
N TRP A 190 -12.12 23.31 -84.59
CA TRP A 190 -11.66 22.19 -85.48
C TRP A 190 -11.40 20.84 -84.76
N ASN A 191 -11.87 19.64 -85.16
CA ASN A 191 -12.43 19.07 -86.41
C ASN A 191 -13.32 17.84 -86.11
N HIS A 192 -14.42 17.65 -86.83
CA HIS A 192 -14.65 16.55 -87.81
C HIS A 192 -16.04 16.66 -88.45
#